data_AF-A0A662W564-F1
#
_entry.id   AF-A0A662W564-F1
#
_cell.length_a   1.000
_cell.length_b   1.000
_cell.length_c   1.000
_cell.angle_alpha   90.00
_cell.angle_beta   90.00
_cell.angle_gamma   90.00
#
_symmetry.space_group_name_H-M   'P 1'
#
loop_
_entity.id
_entity.type
_entity.pdbx_description
1 polymer ?
#
loop_
_entity_poly.entity_id
_entity_poly.type
_entity_poly.pdbx_seq_one_letter_code
_entity_poly.pdbx_strand_id
1 'polypeptide(L)'
;MADEGSILPKPFYISGIPRKKERPKLFRPKELRELVFPEIGMIMYPLYWIKYALHLINLGYDISEQKYLFFWAEKEGETNPSESVLYYSLLSKFYSKQHGKKYLDVSVGRDWADKWLFKSEWGDKILNELDKFVRDPENFDFDSFVENIFSSDFKTECKNAGIILSRVIKNKMLSKFKISREESYSEIMKKAIEAFVRTIAEIFQENDELDIKEGAVVDPNINFTLKVLLQNSGGFNEQLSKLANNNFEFTKEEFKALLNVLQSTERGRFVLRSMLLLTYLDPLNNKNKTIIAKMRDIFEIYKRAKNFEETVTEKFGNFRFDQSVLNGLEESSFYWELNFFLVDGEEIARNLLENRNIIKESEIQRYFSEKNDEHVDYFKTFLIRLEDEKRRVCLTNLISKLKRKGERAIANYMEKLLEGVNKHHEPYIIFLNLLLEKKTLKKEVGKIYSVVAPPPKDVPSALFYGIEPLLDWLRVILKGIKSE
;
A
#
# COMPACT_ATOMS: atom_id res chain seq x y z
N MET A 1 34.88 17.29 -2.53
CA MET A 1 34.08 17.24 -3.78
C MET A 1 32.78 16.57 -3.42
N ALA A 2 31.72 17.38 -3.37
CA ALA A 2 30.44 17.04 -2.78
C ALA A 2 29.57 16.27 -3.77
N ASP A 3 28.97 15.20 -3.28
CA ASP A 3 27.94 14.39 -3.95
C ASP A 3 26.63 15.19 -3.86
N GLU A 4 26.12 15.66 -4.99
CA GLU A 4 24.89 16.46 -5.06
C GLU A 4 23.68 15.58 -4.75
N GLY A 5 23.00 15.92 -3.66
CA GLY A 5 21.88 15.19 -3.09
C GLY A 5 20.71 15.00 -4.06
N SER A 6 20.35 13.74 -4.26
CA SER A 6 19.03 13.37 -4.76
C SER A 6 17.96 13.80 -3.75
N ILE A 7 17.04 14.66 -4.18
CA ILE A 7 15.88 15.13 -3.40
C ILE A 7 14.79 14.05 -3.27
N LEU A 8 14.94 12.92 -3.98
CA LEU A 8 14.00 11.81 -3.95
C LEU A 8 14.52 10.69 -3.03
N PRO A 9 13.70 10.17 -2.10
CA PRO A 9 14.08 9.00 -1.32
C PRO A 9 14.39 7.83 -2.26
N LYS A 10 15.37 6.99 -1.88
CA LYS A 10 15.65 5.72 -2.56
C LYS A 10 14.33 4.97 -2.78
N PRO A 11 14.12 4.30 -3.92
CA PRO A 11 12.86 3.67 -4.26
C PRO A 11 12.48 2.62 -3.21
N PHE A 12 11.45 2.95 -2.44
CA PHE A 12 10.82 2.05 -1.48
C PHE A 12 9.94 1.06 -2.26
N TYR A 13 10.19 -0.24 -2.07
CA TYR A 13 9.48 -1.29 -2.77
C TYR A 13 8.37 -1.85 -1.89
N ILE A 14 7.21 -1.98 -2.51
CA ILE A 14 5.96 -2.36 -1.87
C ILE A 14 5.75 -3.83 -2.18
N SER A 15 6.48 -4.65 -1.46
CA SER A 15 6.14 -6.02 -1.09
C SER A 15 7.22 -6.48 -0.12
N GLY A 16 6.86 -7.26 0.89
CA GLY A 16 7.80 -8.07 1.68
C GLY A 16 8.48 -9.17 0.84
N ILE A 17 8.68 -8.94 -0.47
CA ILE A 17 9.50 -9.78 -1.33
C ILE A 17 10.89 -9.14 -1.35
N PRO A 18 11.92 -9.80 -0.80
CA PRO A 18 13.29 -9.30 -0.89
C PRO A 18 13.67 -9.04 -2.36
N ARG A 19 14.37 -7.91 -2.56
CA ARG A 19 14.83 -7.42 -3.86
C ARG A 19 15.60 -8.50 -4.63
N LYS A 20 15.15 -8.77 -5.86
CA LYS A 20 16.06 -9.03 -6.98
C LYS A 20 15.82 -7.96 -8.05
N LYS A 21 16.77 -7.02 -8.11
CA LYS A 21 17.00 -5.95 -9.11
C LYS A 21 15.90 -4.88 -9.22
N GLU A 22 16.31 -3.62 -9.30
CA GLU A 22 15.44 -2.53 -9.72
C GLU A 22 14.87 -2.87 -11.10
N ARG A 23 13.55 -3.09 -11.16
CA ARG A 23 12.85 -3.51 -12.38
C ARG A 23 12.52 -2.27 -13.24
N PRO A 24 12.80 -2.26 -14.54
CA PRO A 24 12.42 -1.14 -15.41
C PRO A 24 10.90 -1.11 -15.64
N LYS A 25 10.27 0.05 -15.46
CA LYS A 25 8.90 0.33 -15.94
C LYS A 25 9.00 0.72 -17.42
N LEU A 26 8.26 0.04 -18.30
CA LEU A 26 8.42 0.16 -19.76
C LEU A 26 7.73 1.39 -20.35
N PHE A 27 6.72 1.94 -19.69
CA PHE A 27 5.95 3.06 -20.22
C PHE A 27 5.79 4.15 -19.16
N ARG A 28 5.38 3.75 -17.95
CA ARG A 28 5.04 4.69 -16.89
C ARG A 28 6.29 5.27 -16.20
N PRO A 29 6.43 6.62 -16.07
CA PRO A 29 7.46 7.21 -15.22
C PRO A 29 7.39 6.69 -13.78
N LYS A 30 8.54 6.45 -13.14
CA LYS A 30 8.60 5.80 -11.81
C LYS A 30 8.03 6.73 -10.73
N GLU A 31 8.21 8.01 -10.94
CA GLU A 31 8.04 9.16 -10.06
C GLU A 31 6.62 9.76 -10.12
N LEU A 32 5.89 9.54 -11.22
CA LEU A 32 4.53 10.07 -11.39
C LEU A 32 3.54 9.53 -10.34
N ARG A 33 3.83 8.37 -9.73
CA ARG A 33 3.01 7.79 -8.65
C ARG A 33 2.94 8.71 -7.43
N GLU A 34 4.04 9.36 -7.05
CA GLU A 34 4.08 10.26 -5.88
C GLU A 34 3.43 11.63 -6.15
N LEU A 35 3.20 11.98 -7.42
CA LEU A 35 2.81 13.33 -7.83
C LEU A 35 1.37 13.42 -8.35
N VAL A 36 0.84 12.33 -8.89
CA VAL A 36 -0.56 12.26 -9.35
C VAL A 36 -1.47 11.72 -8.25
N PHE A 37 -0.97 10.80 -7.40
CA PHE A 37 -1.68 10.25 -6.23
C PHE A 37 -0.69 9.85 -5.12
N PRO A 38 -0.15 10.80 -4.36
CA PRO A 38 0.85 10.53 -3.33
C PRO A 38 0.36 9.44 -2.36
N GLU A 39 1.16 8.39 -2.20
CA GLU A 39 0.99 7.32 -1.20
C GLU A 39 -0.31 6.48 -1.29
N ILE A 40 -1.31 6.84 -2.12
CA ILE A 40 -2.52 6.01 -2.37
C ILE A 40 -2.14 4.70 -3.05
N GLY A 41 -1.17 4.77 -3.98
CA GLY A 41 -0.62 3.59 -4.63
C GLY A 41 0.20 2.67 -3.71
N MET A 42 0.30 3.03 -2.42
CA MET A 42 1.09 2.36 -1.41
C MET A 42 0.29 1.85 -0.23
N ILE A 43 -1.00 2.17 -0.14
CA ILE A 43 -1.87 1.65 0.91
C ILE A 43 -1.98 0.13 0.69
N MET A 44 -1.42 -0.66 1.59
CA MET A 44 -1.36 -2.13 1.46
C MET A 44 -2.13 -2.87 2.54
N TYR A 45 -2.36 -2.22 3.69
CA TYR A 45 -2.86 -2.89 4.87
C TYR A 45 -4.05 -2.14 5.49
N PRO A 46 -4.83 -2.81 6.37
CA PRO A 46 -5.99 -2.22 7.02
C PRO A 46 -5.70 -0.86 7.66
N LEU A 47 -6.73 0.01 7.69
CA LEU A 47 -6.65 1.38 8.20
C LEU A 47 -6.09 1.46 9.62
N TYR A 48 -6.30 0.43 10.43
CA TYR A 48 -5.74 0.28 11.78
C TYR A 48 -4.24 0.60 11.88
N TRP A 49 -3.44 0.18 10.90
CA TRP A 49 -1.98 0.37 10.98
C TRP A 49 -1.55 1.85 10.90
N ILE A 50 -2.43 2.76 10.48
CA ILE A 50 -2.22 4.20 10.67
C ILE A 50 -2.37 4.60 12.14
N LYS A 51 -3.41 4.12 12.83
CA LYS A 51 -3.61 4.37 14.27
C LYS A 51 -2.42 3.84 15.07
N TYR A 52 -1.97 2.64 14.75
CA TYR A 52 -0.78 2.04 15.34
C TYR A 52 0.49 2.89 15.10
N ALA A 53 0.72 3.37 13.87
CA ALA A 53 1.87 4.25 13.61
C ALA A 53 1.80 5.54 14.46
N LEU A 54 0.63 6.16 14.57
CA LEU A 54 0.42 7.33 15.43
C LEU A 54 0.57 7.00 16.92
N HIS A 55 0.14 5.81 17.34
CA HIS A 55 0.29 5.32 18.71
C HIS A 55 1.77 5.20 19.10
N LEU A 56 2.59 4.58 18.25
CA LEU A 56 4.03 4.49 18.47
C LEU A 56 4.69 5.89 18.58
N ILE A 57 4.33 6.81 17.68
CA ILE A 57 4.83 8.19 17.75
C ILE A 57 4.43 8.86 19.07
N ASN A 58 3.18 8.66 19.50
CA ASN A 58 2.67 9.23 20.76
C ASN A 58 3.40 8.66 21.99
N LEU A 59 3.88 7.42 21.92
CA LEU A 59 4.74 6.81 22.95
C LEU A 59 6.22 7.23 22.83
N GLY A 60 6.56 8.03 21.82
CA GLY A 60 7.90 8.55 21.59
C GLY A 60 8.85 7.58 20.88
N TYR A 61 8.33 6.59 20.15
CA TYR A 61 9.16 5.77 19.25
C TYR A 61 9.46 6.56 17.96
N ASP A 62 10.70 6.49 17.49
CA ASP A 62 11.02 6.95 16.13
C ASP A 62 10.61 5.86 15.13
N ILE A 63 9.42 6.00 14.56
CA ILE A 63 8.86 5.06 13.59
C ILE A 63 9.71 4.90 12.32
N SER A 64 10.62 5.83 12.02
CA SER A 64 11.52 5.75 10.85
C SER A 64 12.75 4.87 11.10
N GLU A 65 13.04 4.54 12.36
CA GLU A 65 14.20 3.74 12.77
C GLU A 65 13.83 2.28 13.12
N GLN A 66 12.57 1.86 12.92
CA GLN A 66 12.04 0.57 13.37
C GLN A 66 12.38 -0.60 12.43
N LYS A 67 13.66 -0.98 12.33
CA LYS A 67 14.14 -2.03 11.41
C LYS A 67 13.48 -3.40 11.61
N TYR A 68 13.21 -3.76 12.87
CA TYR A 68 12.70 -5.07 13.29
C TYR A 68 11.26 -4.99 13.82
N LEU A 69 10.46 -4.02 13.35
CA LEU A 69 9.11 -3.75 13.85
C LEU A 69 8.17 -4.95 13.81
N PHE A 70 8.44 -5.92 12.93
CA PHE A 70 7.71 -7.18 12.94
C PHE A 70 7.80 -7.90 14.29
N PHE A 71 8.97 -7.88 14.94
CA PHE A 71 9.26 -8.61 16.17
C PHE A 71 9.23 -7.73 17.43
N TRP A 72 9.62 -6.47 17.35
CA TRP A 72 9.59 -5.52 18.47
C TRP A 72 9.62 -4.08 17.99
N ALA A 73 9.06 -3.16 18.78
CA ALA A 73 9.36 -1.74 18.65
C ALA A 73 10.65 -1.41 19.43
N GLU A 74 11.45 -0.47 18.95
CA GLU A 74 12.74 -0.10 19.54
C GLU A 74 12.77 1.39 19.91
N LYS A 75 13.19 1.70 21.13
CA LYS A 75 13.32 3.07 21.64
C LYS A 75 14.51 3.15 22.58
N GLU A 76 15.43 4.09 22.33
CA GLU A 76 16.57 4.38 23.23
C GLU A 76 17.42 3.13 23.57
N GLY A 77 17.54 2.19 22.61
CA GLY A 77 18.27 0.93 22.78
C GLY A 77 17.49 -0.17 23.53
N GLU A 78 16.26 0.11 23.96
CA GLU A 78 15.35 -0.88 24.53
C GLU A 78 14.37 -1.42 23.49
N THR A 79 14.10 -2.71 23.55
CA THR A 79 13.18 -3.40 22.65
C THR A 79 11.90 -3.80 23.36
N ASN A 80 10.75 -3.57 22.73
CA ASN A 80 9.43 -3.91 23.26
C ASN A 80 8.67 -4.83 22.30
N PRO A 81 8.68 -6.16 22.55
CA PRO A 81 7.96 -7.14 21.74
C PRO A 81 6.43 -7.01 21.82
N SER A 82 5.90 -6.44 22.90
CA SER A 82 4.47 -6.22 23.09
C SER A 82 3.93 -5.03 22.28
N GLU A 83 4.82 -4.30 21.59
CA GLU A 83 4.47 -3.25 20.63
C GLU A 83 4.78 -3.66 19.18
N SER A 84 5.03 -4.96 18.94
CA SER A 84 5.37 -5.48 17.61
C SER A 84 4.17 -5.68 16.69
N VAL A 85 4.42 -5.69 15.38
CA VAL A 85 3.40 -6.04 14.39
C VAL A 85 2.92 -7.49 14.56
N LEU A 86 3.79 -8.42 14.94
CA LEU A 86 3.41 -9.81 15.21
C LEU A 86 2.43 -9.90 16.38
N TYR A 87 2.69 -9.17 17.47
CA TYR A 87 1.80 -9.11 18.63
C TYR A 87 0.40 -8.64 18.24
N TYR A 88 0.30 -7.47 17.60
CA TYR A 88 -0.98 -6.91 17.20
C TYR A 88 -1.69 -7.74 16.12
N SER A 89 -0.95 -8.40 15.22
CA SER A 89 -1.53 -9.31 14.22
C SER A 89 -2.15 -10.57 14.84
N LEU A 90 -1.49 -11.17 15.84
CA LEU A 90 -2.04 -12.32 16.57
C LEU A 90 -3.23 -11.91 17.43
N LEU A 91 -3.11 -10.79 18.15
CA LEU A 91 -4.14 -10.30 19.05
C LEU A 91 -5.42 -9.91 18.29
N SER A 92 -5.29 -9.22 17.14
CA SER A 92 -6.46 -8.87 16.32
C SER A 92 -7.19 -10.10 15.80
N LYS A 93 -6.42 -11.10 15.36
CA LYS A 93 -6.95 -12.34 14.79
C LYS A 93 -7.64 -13.20 15.86
N PHE A 94 -7.14 -13.17 17.09
CA PHE A 94 -7.81 -13.79 18.23
C PHE A 94 -9.18 -13.12 18.49
N TYR A 95 -9.21 -11.79 18.62
CA TYR A 95 -10.44 -11.07 18.90
C TYR A 95 -11.47 -11.15 17.76
N SER A 96 -11.03 -11.14 16.50
CA SER A 96 -11.93 -11.29 15.35
C SER A 96 -12.59 -12.67 15.30
N LYS A 97 -11.89 -13.72 15.75
CA LYS A 97 -12.48 -15.07 15.90
C LYS A 97 -13.47 -15.13 17.06
N GLN A 98 -13.13 -14.54 18.20
CA GLN A 98 -13.94 -14.63 19.42
C GLN A 98 -15.24 -13.81 19.32
N HIS A 99 -15.20 -12.62 18.71
CA HIS A 99 -16.34 -11.70 18.66
C HIS A 99 -16.91 -11.51 17.24
N GLY A 100 -16.50 -12.35 16.29
CA GLY A 100 -16.96 -12.31 14.91
C GLY A 100 -16.72 -10.96 14.23
N LYS A 101 -17.74 -10.46 13.52
CA LYS A 101 -17.67 -9.21 12.74
C LYS A 101 -17.44 -7.94 13.57
N LYS A 102 -17.42 -8.02 14.90
CA LYS A 102 -17.19 -6.87 15.77
C LYS A 102 -15.76 -6.34 15.67
N TYR A 103 -14.75 -7.23 15.69
CA TYR A 103 -13.35 -6.86 15.51
C TYR A 103 -12.88 -7.22 14.10
N LEU A 104 -12.23 -6.27 13.43
CA LEU A 104 -11.58 -6.52 12.15
C LEU A 104 -10.28 -7.29 12.38
N ASP A 105 -10.06 -8.37 11.61
CA ASP A 105 -8.75 -9.01 11.53
C ASP A 105 -7.81 -8.05 10.78
N VAL A 106 -6.84 -7.49 11.50
CA VAL A 106 -5.83 -6.57 10.94
C VAL A 106 -4.48 -7.25 10.75
N SER A 107 -4.42 -8.59 10.80
CA SER A 107 -3.17 -9.35 10.68
C SER A 107 -2.45 -9.10 9.36
N VAL A 108 -1.13 -8.93 9.45
CA VAL A 108 -0.23 -8.67 8.31
C VAL A 108 1.06 -9.47 8.44
N GLY A 109 1.90 -9.43 7.41
CA GLY A 109 3.22 -10.09 7.44
C GLY A 109 3.18 -11.56 7.08
N ARG A 110 2.02 -12.08 6.64
CA ARG A 110 1.88 -13.46 6.14
C ARG A 110 2.94 -13.81 5.10
N ASP A 111 2.95 -13.12 3.97
CA ASP A 111 3.89 -13.40 2.86
C ASP A 111 5.36 -13.16 3.22
N TRP A 112 5.61 -12.35 4.24
CA TRP A 112 6.95 -12.05 4.72
C TRP A 112 7.45 -13.17 5.63
N ALA A 113 6.64 -13.61 6.60
CA ALA A 113 7.00 -14.63 7.58
C ALA A 113 6.86 -16.07 7.05
N ASP A 114 5.89 -16.36 6.18
CA ASP A 114 5.64 -17.69 5.58
C ASP A 114 6.85 -18.23 4.80
N LYS A 115 7.74 -17.34 4.33
CA LYS A 115 8.86 -17.69 3.47
C LYS A 115 10.07 -18.23 4.21
N TRP A 116 10.19 -17.93 5.49
CA TRP A 116 11.43 -18.20 6.20
C TRP A 116 11.22 -18.53 7.67
N LEU A 117 10.25 -17.93 8.37
CA LEU A 117 10.08 -18.11 9.81
C LEU A 117 8.99 -19.13 10.18
N PHE A 118 7.78 -18.93 9.65
CA PHE A 118 6.63 -19.76 10.00
C PHE A 118 6.13 -20.57 8.80
N LYS A 119 5.38 -21.65 9.07
CA LYS A 119 4.61 -22.36 8.04
C LYS A 119 3.41 -21.53 7.61
N SER A 120 2.90 -21.81 6.41
CA SER A 120 1.68 -21.18 5.88
C SER A 120 0.53 -21.20 6.89
N GLU A 121 -0.26 -20.13 6.92
CA GLU A 121 -1.39 -19.95 7.85
C GLU A 121 -0.94 -19.86 9.33
N TRP A 122 0.27 -19.35 9.58
CA TRP A 122 0.84 -19.27 10.92
C TRP A 122 -0.06 -18.61 11.94
N GLY A 123 -0.80 -17.55 11.57
CA GLY A 123 -1.67 -16.85 12.51
C GLY A 123 -2.75 -17.77 13.10
N ASP A 124 -3.34 -18.66 12.28
CA ASP A 124 -4.32 -19.62 12.76
C ASP A 124 -3.68 -20.74 13.56
N LYS A 125 -2.56 -21.26 13.08
CA LYS A 125 -1.84 -22.35 13.74
C LYS A 125 -1.32 -21.92 15.12
N ILE A 126 -0.68 -20.76 15.21
CA ILE A 126 -0.16 -20.21 16.47
C ILE A 126 -1.29 -20.06 17.47
N LEU A 127 -2.40 -19.42 17.09
CA LEU A 127 -3.53 -19.23 18.01
C LEU A 127 -4.14 -20.57 18.47
N ASN A 128 -4.27 -21.55 17.59
CA ASN A 128 -4.79 -22.87 17.96
C ASN A 128 -3.86 -23.61 18.92
N GLU A 129 -2.55 -23.52 18.73
CA GLU A 129 -1.59 -24.12 19.64
C GLU A 129 -1.48 -23.35 20.97
N LEU A 130 -1.61 -22.02 20.95
CA LEU A 130 -1.65 -21.21 22.17
C LEU A 130 -2.92 -21.50 22.99
N ASP A 131 -4.07 -21.79 22.36
CA ASP A 131 -5.28 -22.25 23.06
C ASP A 131 -5.02 -23.58 23.80
N LYS A 132 -4.33 -24.53 23.16
CA LYS A 132 -3.93 -25.79 23.81
C LYS A 132 -2.98 -25.54 24.99
N PHE A 133 -1.98 -24.67 24.78
CA PHE A 133 -1.04 -24.29 25.84
C PHE A 133 -1.74 -23.65 27.03
N VAL A 134 -2.69 -22.74 26.80
CA VAL A 134 -3.45 -22.07 27.87
C VAL A 134 -4.30 -23.06 28.68
N ARG A 135 -4.81 -24.12 28.05
CA ARG A 135 -5.63 -25.14 28.73
C ARG A 135 -4.80 -26.08 29.61
N ASP A 136 -3.57 -26.40 29.22
CA ASP A 136 -2.68 -27.28 29.98
C ASP A 136 -1.19 -26.89 29.80
N PRO A 137 -0.73 -25.81 30.47
CA PRO A 137 0.61 -25.27 30.25
C PRO A 137 1.74 -26.24 30.62
N GLU A 138 1.54 -27.04 31.67
CA GLU A 138 2.58 -27.91 32.24
C GLU A 138 2.84 -29.15 31.36
N ASN A 139 1.80 -29.71 30.75
CA ASN A 139 1.91 -30.90 29.90
C ASN A 139 1.87 -30.58 28.40
N PHE A 140 1.95 -29.30 28.02
CA PHE A 140 1.93 -28.88 26.62
C PHE A 140 3.12 -29.46 25.84
N ASP A 141 2.84 -30.05 24.66
CA ASP A 141 3.84 -30.65 23.77
C ASP A 141 4.53 -29.58 22.93
N PHE A 142 5.66 -29.08 23.44
CA PHE A 142 6.48 -28.07 22.77
C PHE A 142 7.23 -28.58 21.53
N ASP A 143 7.44 -29.89 21.39
CA ASP A 143 8.06 -30.45 20.19
C ASP A 143 7.05 -30.43 19.02
N SER A 144 5.83 -30.89 19.28
CA SER A 144 4.71 -30.78 18.32
C SER A 144 4.41 -29.31 17.99
N PHE A 145 4.45 -28.42 18.98
CA PHE A 145 4.31 -26.97 18.75
C PHE A 145 5.32 -26.44 17.73
N VAL A 146 6.60 -26.74 17.93
CA VAL A 146 7.66 -26.28 17.03
C VAL A 146 7.47 -26.83 15.63
N GLU A 147 7.13 -28.12 15.53
CA GLU A 147 6.89 -28.78 14.27
C GLU A 147 5.68 -28.21 13.52
N ASN A 148 4.62 -27.79 14.22
CA ASN A 148 3.42 -27.27 13.58
C ASN A 148 3.56 -25.80 13.15
N ILE A 149 4.35 -25.00 13.86
CA ILE A 149 4.42 -23.55 13.68
C ILE A 149 5.57 -23.11 12.77
N PHE A 150 6.79 -23.60 13.00
CA PHE A 150 7.98 -23.03 12.37
C PHE A 150 8.32 -23.68 11.03
N SER A 151 8.88 -22.87 10.13
CA SER A 151 9.33 -23.34 8.82
C SER A 151 10.48 -24.34 8.96
N SER A 152 10.68 -25.19 7.95
CA SER A 152 11.84 -26.09 7.93
C SER A 152 13.17 -25.33 7.86
N ASP A 153 13.18 -24.19 7.18
CA ASP A 153 14.38 -23.36 6.98
C ASP A 153 14.82 -22.75 8.32
N PHE A 154 13.92 -22.11 9.07
CA PHE A 154 14.24 -21.53 10.37
C PHE A 154 14.63 -22.59 11.40
N LYS A 155 13.98 -23.75 11.40
CA LYS A 155 14.40 -24.87 12.28
C LYS A 155 15.81 -25.36 11.95
N THR A 156 16.17 -25.36 10.67
CA THR A 156 17.52 -25.74 10.22
C THR A 156 18.54 -24.70 10.65
N GLU A 157 18.23 -23.40 10.52
CA GLU A 157 19.07 -22.30 11.02
C GLU A 157 19.28 -22.40 12.53
N CYS A 158 18.21 -22.60 13.32
CA CYS A 158 18.30 -22.85 14.76
C CYS A 158 19.22 -24.03 15.07
N LYS A 159 19.05 -25.16 14.37
CA LYS A 159 19.89 -26.34 14.58
C LYS A 159 21.37 -26.07 14.29
N ASN A 160 21.66 -25.32 13.23
CA ASN A 160 23.03 -24.96 12.86
C ASN A 160 23.68 -24.04 13.89
N ALA A 161 22.89 -23.14 14.51
CA ALA A 161 23.31 -22.29 15.63
C ALA A 161 23.31 -23.03 16.99
N GLY A 162 23.08 -24.35 17.03
CA GLY A 162 23.06 -25.13 18.27
C GLY A 162 21.82 -24.91 19.16
N ILE A 163 20.78 -24.27 18.63
CA ILE A 163 19.55 -23.91 19.35
C ILE A 163 18.55 -25.07 19.25
N ILE A 164 18.24 -25.67 20.40
CA ILE A 164 17.12 -26.61 20.54
C ILE A 164 15.83 -25.80 20.72
N LEU A 165 15.18 -25.47 19.61
CA LEU A 165 14.07 -24.51 19.57
C LEU A 165 12.92 -24.87 20.53
N SER A 166 12.51 -26.13 20.60
CA SER A 166 11.41 -26.57 21.50
C SER A 166 11.76 -26.38 22.98
N ARG A 167 12.99 -26.68 23.38
CA ARG A 167 13.49 -26.46 24.74
C ARG A 167 13.54 -24.97 25.09
N VAL A 168 14.03 -24.13 24.18
CA VAL A 168 14.12 -22.69 24.40
C VAL A 168 12.72 -22.09 24.54
N ILE A 169 11.80 -22.45 23.65
CA ILE A 169 10.41 -21.99 23.70
C ILE A 169 9.74 -22.42 24.99
N LYS A 170 9.86 -23.71 25.37
CA LYS A 170 9.31 -24.22 26.64
C LYS A 170 9.75 -23.39 27.83
N ASN A 171 11.07 -23.23 28.01
CA ASN A 171 11.62 -22.54 29.17
C ASN A 171 11.19 -21.07 29.21
N LYS A 172 11.30 -20.37 28.08
CA LYS A 172 10.99 -18.93 28.00
C LYS A 172 9.48 -18.67 28.13
N MET A 173 8.63 -19.43 27.43
CA MET A 173 7.18 -19.25 27.53
C MET A 173 6.66 -19.54 28.94
N LEU A 174 7.06 -20.65 29.56
CA LEU A 174 6.63 -20.99 30.93
C LEU A 174 7.09 -19.96 31.95
N SER A 175 8.30 -19.40 31.79
CA SER A 175 8.81 -18.36 32.71
C SER A 175 8.02 -17.04 32.63
N LYS A 176 7.45 -16.73 31.46
CA LYS A 176 6.74 -15.47 31.16
C LYS A 176 5.24 -15.58 31.37
N PHE A 177 4.69 -16.77 31.21
CA PHE A 177 3.26 -17.00 31.30
C PHE A 177 2.84 -17.21 32.76
N LYS A 178 2.17 -16.21 33.33
CA LYS A 178 1.65 -16.24 34.71
C LYS A 178 0.14 -15.99 34.72
N ILE A 179 -0.63 -16.99 35.13
CA ILE A 179 -2.09 -16.91 35.27
C ILE A 179 -2.46 -16.53 36.71
N SER A 180 -3.40 -15.61 36.87
CA SER A 180 -4.12 -15.39 38.13
C SER A 180 -5.51 -16.07 38.09
N ARG A 181 -5.99 -16.55 39.25
CA ARG A 181 -7.24 -17.35 39.35
C ARG A 181 -8.52 -16.61 38.93
N GLU A 182 -8.48 -15.29 38.80
CA GLU A 182 -9.64 -14.45 38.50
C GLU A 182 -9.67 -13.91 37.06
N GLU A 183 -8.74 -14.35 36.20
CA GLU A 183 -8.60 -13.79 34.86
C GLU A 183 -9.58 -14.41 33.86
N SER A 184 -10.19 -13.55 33.03
CA SER A 184 -11.01 -14.03 31.91
C SER A 184 -10.16 -14.78 30.89
N TYR A 185 -10.76 -15.74 30.16
CA TYR A 185 -10.06 -16.48 29.11
C TYR A 185 -9.39 -15.57 28.07
N SER A 186 -10.02 -14.44 27.74
CA SER A 186 -9.44 -13.43 26.83
C SER A 186 -8.13 -12.84 27.37
N GLU A 187 -8.07 -12.51 28.66
CA GLU A 187 -6.83 -11.99 29.27
C GLU A 187 -5.75 -13.06 29.35
N ILE A 188 -6.13 -14.31 29.61
CA ILE A 188 -5.19 -15.43 29.63
C ILE A 188 -4.60 -15.66 28.22
N MET A 189 -5.43 -15.64 27.18
CA MET A 189 -4.96 -15.76 25.79
C MET A 189 -4.06 -14.61 25.38
N LYS A 190 -4.38 -13.37 25.77
CA LYS A 190 -3.53 -12.20 25.53
C LYS A 190 -2.14 -12.38 26.16
N LYS A 191 -2.07 -12.87 27.41
CA LYS A 191 -0.79 -13.20 28.07
C LYS A 191 -0.02 -14.32 27.38
N ALA A 192 -0.70 -15.33 26.84
CA ALA A 192 -0.06 -16.39 26.08
C ALA A 192 0.54 -15.85 24.76
N ILE A 193 -0.20 -14.98 24.05
CA ILE A 193 0.31 -14.28 22.86
C ILE A 193 1.52 -13.42 23.24
N GLU A 194 1.43 -12.64 24.32
CA GLU A 194 2.55 -11.81 24.81
C GLU A 194 3.79 -12.66 25.17
N ALA A 195 3.60 -13.77 25.89
CA ALA A 195 4.70 -14.69 26.23
C ALA A 195 5.34 -15.30 24.99
N PHE A 196 4.54 -15.66 23.98
CA PHE A 196 5.02 -16.18 22.71
C PHE A 196 5.86 -15.14 21.96
N VAL A 197 5.34 -13.93 21.72
CA VAL A 197 6.08 -12.91 20.95
C VAL A 197 7.36 -12.45 21.65
N ARG A 198 7.34 -12.32 22.98
CA ARG A 198 8.56 -12.04 23.76
C ARG A 198 9.59 -13.16 23.65
N THR A 199 9.13 -14.42 23.61
CA THR A 199 10.02 -15.57 23.42
C THR A 199 10.68 -15.55 22.04
N ILE A 200 9.93 -15.22 20.98
CA ILE A 200 10.49 -15.07 19.63
C ILE A 200 11.53 -13.94 19.58
N ALA A 201 11.20 -12.77 20.16
CA ALA A 201 12.13 -11.64 20.20
C ALA A 201 13.44 -12.00 20.91
N GLU A 202 13.37 -12.65 22.08
CA GLU A 202 14.56 -13.07 22.83
C GLU A 202 15.41 -14.10 22.07
N ILE A 203 14.79 -15.03 21.32
CA ILE A 203 15.54 -15.98 20.49
C ILE A 203 16.43 -15.22 19.50
N PHE A 204 15.90 -14.18 18.86
CA PHE A 204 16.67 -13.37 17.92
C PHE A 204 17.71 -12.48 18.59
N GLN A 205 17.39 -11.91 19.76
CA GLN A 205 18.30 -11.01 20.48
C GLN A 205 19.48 -11.73 21.15
N GLU A 206 19.28 -12.97 21.58
CA GLU A 206 20.31 -13.76 22.26
C GLU A 206 21.21 -14.54 21.29
N ASN A 207 20.88 -14.56 19.99
CA ASN A 207 21.56 -15.42 19.02
C ASN A 207 21.87 -14.64 17.73
N ASP A 208 22.97 -13.89 17.73
CA ASP A 208 23.48 -13.12 16.57
C ASP A 208 23.74 -13.99 15.32
N GLU A 209 23.87 -15.32 15.49
CA GLU A 209 24.04 -16.28 14.39
C GLU A 209 22.75 -16.52 13.58
N LEU A 210 21.58 -16.15 14.12
CA LEU A 210 20.32 -16.21 13.40
C LEU A 210 20.18 -15.00 12.47
N ASP A 211 20.02 -15.25 11.18
CA ASP A 211 19.83 -14.19 10.18
C ASP A 211 18.42 -13.58 10.29
N ILE A 212 18.29 -12.57 11.16
CA ILE A 212 17.06 -11.80 11.29
C ILE A 212 16.85 -11.03 9.99
N LYS A 213 15.80 -11.40 9.27
CA LYS A 213 15.36 -10.59 8.14
C LYS A 213 14.85 -9.25 8.66
N GLU A 214 15.43 -8.15 8.17
CA GLU A 214 14.84 -6.82 8.35
C GLU A 214 13.46 -6.77 7.70
N GLY A 215 12.51 -6.09 8.35
CA GLY A 215 11.16 -6.01 7.82
C GLY A 215 10.19 -5.26 8.70
N ALA A 216 10.04 -3.96 8.45
CA ALA A 216 8.86 -3.23 8.87
C ALA A 216 7.72 -3.52 7.87
N VAL A 217 7.02 -4.63 8.11
CA VAL A 217 5.91 -5.12 7.27
C VAL A 217 4.86 -4.04 6.99
N VAL A 218 4.68 -3.09 7.92
CA VAL A 218 3.69 -2.01 7.84
C VAL A 218 4.30 -0.67 7.36
N ASP A 219 5.51 -0.68 6.82
CA ASP A 219 6.20 0.49 6.25
C ASP A 219 5.32 1.33 5.32
N PRO A 220 4.46 0.76 4.44
CA PRO A 220 3.63 1.59 3.60
C PRO A 220 2.60 2.42 4.40
N ASN A 221 2.07 1.89 5.50
CA ASN A 221 1.16 2.62 6.40
C ASN A 221 1.93 3.64 7.26
N ILE A 222 3.15 3.33 7.69
CA ILE A 222 4.04 4.28 8.39
C ILE A 222 4.39 5.45 7.47
N ASN A 223 4.79 5.17 6.24
CA ASN A 223 5.09 6.17 5.22
C ASN A 223 3.87 7.05 4.93
N PHE A 224 2.68 6.45 4.80
CA PHE A 224 1.43 7.21 4.69
C PHE A 224 1.24 8.15 5.88
N THR A 225 1.38 7.66 7.11
CA THR A 225 1.22 8.48 8.32
C THR A 225 2.20 9.66 8.32
N LEU A 226 3.49 9.42 8.08
CA LEU A 226 4.53 10.46 8.06
C LEU A 226 4.28 11.49 6.96
N LYS A 227 4.03 11.03 5.74
CA LYS A 227 3.99 11.87 4.54
C LYS A 227 2.63 12.51 4.28
N VAL A 228 1.54 11.92 4.77
CA VAL A 228 0.18 12.37 4.49
C VAL A 228 -0.47 13.01 5.71
N LEU A 229 -0.28 12.45 6.92
CA LEU A 229 -0.96 12.95 8.12
C LEU A 229 -0.09 13.95 8.91
N LEU A 230 1.22 13.72 8.98
CA LEU A 230 2.14 14.50 9.81
C LEU A 230 2.91 15.58 9.03
N GLN A 231 3.01 15.45 7.70
CA GLN A 231 3.75 16.42 6.91
C GLN A 231 3.11 17.81 7.00
N ASN A 232 3.89 18.79 7.49
CA ASN A 232 3.48 20.19 7.70
C ASN A 232 2.38 20.40 8.74
N SER A 233 2.09 19.42 9.62
CA SER A 233 1.03 19.56 10.65
C SER A 233 1.39 20.49 11.81
N GLY A 234 2.61 21.05 11.83
CA GLY A 234 3.11 21.89 12.92
C GLY A 234 3.33 21.13 14.24
N GLY A 235 3.20 19.80 14.23
CA GLY A 235 3.31 18.93 15.41
C GLY A 235 2.14 17.94 15.53
N PHE A 236 2.13 17.22 16.65
CA PHE A 236 1.09 16.26 17.03
C PHE A 236 -0.09 17.01 17.64
N ASN A 237 -1.19 17.14 16.89
CA ASN A 237 -2.37 17.92 17.29
C ASN A 237 -3.47 17.04 17.92
N GLU A 238 -4.51 17.69 18.47
CA GLU A 238 -5.62 17.01 19.16
C GLU A 238 -6.31 15.92 18.28
N GLN A 239 -6.41 16.14 16.97
CA GLN A 239 -7.02 15.17 16.05
C GLN A 239 -6.13 13.93 15.89
N LEU A 240 -4.82 14.12 15.79
CA LEU A 240 -3.85 13.03 15.76
C LEU A 240 -3.83 12.25 17.08
N SER A 241 -3.94 12.94 18.22
CA SER A 241 -4.07 12.30 19.54
C SER A 241 -5.30 11.40 19.65
N LYS A 242 -6.45 11.79 19.08
CA LYS A 242 -7.66 10.94 19.04
C LYS A 242 -7.43 9.65 18.28
N LEU A 243 -6.61 9.67 17.22
CA LEU A 243 -6.29 8.50 16.40
C LEU A 243 -5.22 7.59 17.02
N ALA A 244 -4.39 8.12 17.92
CA ALA A 244 -3.17 7.49 18.39
C ALA A 244 -3.38 6.46 19.52
N ASN A 245 -4.16 5.42 19.23
CA ASN A 245 -4.43 4.34 20.16
C ASN A 245 -4.35 2.97 19.47
N ASN A 246 -4.41 1.92 20.27
CA ASN A 246 -4.25 0.53 19.82
C ASN A 246 -5.57 -0.25 19.74
N ASN A 247 -6.73 0.41 19.87
CA ASN A 247 -8.04 -0.23 19.69
C ASN A 247 -8.21 -0.64 18.22
N PHE A 248 -8.59 -1.91 17.99
CA PHE A 248 -8.84 -2.45 16.64
C PHE A 248 -10.08 -1.89 15.95
N GLU A 249 -10.97 -1.25 16.71
CA GLU A 249 -12.15 -0.57 16.20
C GLU A 249 -11.87 0.91 15.94
N PHE A 250 -12.67 1.50 15.05
CA PHE A 250 -12.70 2.94 14.84
C PHE A 250 -14.01 3.50 15.38
N THR A 251 -13.92 4.52 16.24
CA THR A 251 -15.11 5.29 16.66
C THR A 251 -15.49 6.31 15.59
N LYS A 252 -16.73 6.81 15.64
CA LYS A 252 -17.19 7.91 14.76
C LYS A 252 -16.32 9.16 14.88
N GLU A 253 -15.90 9.49 16.10
CA GLU A 253 -15.01 10.63 16.35
C GLU A 253 -13.59 10.40 15.80
N GLU A 254 -13.08 9.16 15.85
CA GLU A 254 -11.82 8.82 15.18
C GLU A 254 -11.94 8.94 13.65
N PHE A 255 -13.06 8.52 13.04
CA PHE A 255 -13.26 8.73 11.61
C PHE A 255 -13.32 10.22 11.24
N LYS A 256 -14.04 11.04 12.01
CA LYS A 256 -14.05 12.49 11.81
C LYS A 256 -12.66 13.10 11.98
N ALA A 257 -11.92 12.65 12.99
CA ALA A 257 -10.54 13.10 13.21
C ALA A 257 -9.64 12.75 12.04
N LEU A 258 -9.74 11.54 11.48
CA LEU A 258 -9.02 11.16 10.26
C LEU A 258 -9.35 12.08 9.09
N LEU A 259 -10.64 12.36 8.83
CA LEU A 259 -11.05 13.25 7.76
C LEU A 259 -10.53 14.69 7.97
N ASN A 260 -10.60 15.21 9.20
CA ASN A 260 -10.06 16.52 9.58
C ASN A 260 -8.54 16.61 9.37
N VAL A 261 -7.80 15.57 9.75
CA VAL A 261 -6.35 15.53 9.52
C VAL A 261 -6.05 15.50 8.02
N LEU A 262 -6.76 14.69 7.25
CA LEU A 262 -6.55 14.60 5.80
C LEU A 262 -6.84 15.92 5.07
N GLN A 263 -7.88 16.68 5.44
CA GLN A 263 -8.14 17.98 4.79
C GLN A 263 -7.07 19.03 5.11
N SER A 264 -6.38 18.89 6.24
CA SER A 264 -5.37 19.85 6.69
C SER A 264 -4.08 19.83 5.86
N THR A 265 -3.72 18.70 5.24
CA THR A 265 -2.47 18.55 4.48
C THR A 265 -2.71 18.55 2.96
N GLU A 266 -1.75 19.01 2.14
CA GLU A 266 -1.89 18.98 0.68
C GLU A 266 -2.09 17.55 0.16
N ARG A 267 -1.29 16.60 0.66
CA ARG A 267 -1.37 15.19 0.26
C ARG A 267 -2.67 14.55 0.74
N GLY A 268 -3.11 14.84 1.96
CA GLY A 268 -4.37 14.32 2.49
C GLY A 268 -5.59 14.80 1.71
N ARG A 269 -5.58 16.04 1.19
CA ARG A 269 -6.63 16.54 0.30
C ARG A 269 -6.75 15.71 -0.98
N PHE A 270 -5.66 15.23 -1.58
CA PHE A 270 -5.71 14.33 -2.73
C PHE A 270 -6.32 12.96 -2.39
N VAL A 271 -6.02 12.44 -1.19
CA VAL A 271 -6.64 11.20 -0.66
C VAL A 271 -8.15 11.40 -0.50
N LEU A 272 -8.58 12.49 0.14
CA LEU A 272 -10.00 12.80 0.33
C LEU A 272 -10.74 12.95 -1.00
N ARG A 273 -10.18 13.70 -1.95
CA ARG A 273 -10.79 13.84 -3.28
C ARG A 273 -10.99 12.49 -3.95
N SER A 274 -10.02 11.58 -3.84
CA SER A 274 -10.14 10.22 -4.36
C SER A 274 -11.22 9.41 -3.63
N MET A 275 -11.32 9.53 -2.31
CA MET A 275 -12.39 8.91 -1.51
C MET A 275 -13.77 9.44 -1.92
N LEU A 276 -13.92 10.75 -2.12
CA LEU A 276 -15.17 11.37 -2.57
C LEU A 276 -15.59 10.86 -3.96
N LEU A 277 -14.65 10.81 -4.91
CA LEU A 277 -14.86 10.23 -6.24
C LEU A 277 -15.37 8.79 -6.17
N LEU A 278 -14.73 7.95 -5.36
CA LEU A 278 -15.13 6.55 -5.18
C LEU A 278 -16.47 6.42 -4.45
N THR A 279 -16.76 7.26 -3.45
CA THR A 279 -18.02 7.25 -2.69
C THR A 279 -19.24 7.48 -3.58
N TYR A 280 -19.10 8.33 -4.59
CA TYR A 280 -20.16 8.56 -5.57
C TYR A 280 -20.52 7.30 -6.36
N LEU A 281 -19.54 6.42 -6.62
CA LEU A 281 -19.74 5.13 -7.28
C LEU A 281 -20.32 4.04 -6.36
N ASP A 282 -20.61 4.41 -5.12
CA ASP A 282 -21.31 3.60 -4.12
C ASP A 282 -20.64 2.26 -3.79
N PRO A 283 -19.46 2.30 -3.13
CA PRO A 283 -18.62 1.13 -2.91
C PRO A 283 -19.20 0.13 -1.90
N LEU A 284 -20.25 0.51 -1.19
CA LEU A 284 -20.99 -0.36 -0.26
C LEU A 284 -21.92 -1.32 -1.00
N ASN A 285 -22.44 -0.92 -2.16
CA ASN A 285 -23.43 -1.69 -2.93
C ASN A 285 -22.89 -2.23 -4.26
N ASN A 286 -21.68 -1.83 -4.67
CA ASN A 286 -21.06 -2.26 -5.92
C ASN A 286 -19.81 -3.11 -5.70
N LYS A 287 -19.60 -4.09 -6.59
CA LYS A 287 -18.38 -4.92 -6.62
C LYS A 287 -17.17 -4.08 -7.07
N ASN A 288 -15.96 -4.45 -6.60
CA ASN A 288 -14.70 -3.78 -7.00
C ASN A 288 -14.57 -3.64 -8.52
N LYS A 289 -14.80 -4.72 -9.28
CA LYS A 289 -14.71 -4.71 -10.75
C LYS A 289 -15.61 -3.64 -11.38
N THR A 290 -16.84 -3.48 -10.89
CA THR A 290 -17.78 -2.46 -11.39
C THR A 290 -17.28 -1.05 -11.10
N ILE A 291 -16.76 -0.82 -9.88
CA ILE A 291 -16.25 0.49 -9.48
C ILE A 291 -15.00 0.84 -10.29
N ILE A 292 -14.06 -0.10 -10.43
CA ILE A 292 -12.83 0.08 -11.21
C ILE A 292 -13.16 0.41 -12.67
N ALA A 293 -14.13 -0.29 -13.27
CA ALA A 293 -14.58 0.02 -14.63
C ALA A 293 -15.15 1.44 -14.73
N LYS A 294 -16.03 1.85 -13.81
CA LYS A 294 -16.58 3.22 -13.77
C LYS A 294 -15.51 4.29 -13.51
N MET A 295 -14.47 3.96 -12.74
CA MET A 295 -13.37 4.90 -12.45
C MET A 295 -12.55 5.27 -13.70
N ARG A 296 -12.59 4.46 -14.76
CA ARG A 296 -11.99 4.81 -16.07
C ARG A 296 -12.69 5.98 -16.75
N ASP A 297 -13.93 6.27 -16.37
CA ASP A 297 -14.78 7.34 -16.91
C ASP A 297 -15.12 8.41 -15.86
N ILE A 298 -14.36 8.47 -14.76
CA ILE A 298 -14.74 9.26 -13.58
C ILE A 298 -14.85 10.76 -13.87
N PHE A 299 -14.05 11.29 -14.79
CA PHE A 299 -14.13 12.71 -15.17
C PHE A 299 -15.46 13.02 -15.86
N GLU A 300 -15.93 12.14 -16.76
CA GLU A 300 -17.25 12.29 -17.39
C GLU A 300 -18.38 12.14 -16.38
N ILE A 301 -18.26 11.17 -15.47
CA ILE A 301 -19.25 10.97 -14.40
C ILE A 301 -19.34 12.24 -13.53
N TYR A 302 -18.21 12.79 -13.11
CA TYR A 302 -18.15 14.02 -12.33
C TYR A 302 -18.75 15.21 -13.08
N LYS A 303 -18.36 15.43 -14.36
CA LYS A 303 -18.86 16.54 -15.20
C LYS A 303 -20.38 16.51 -15.41
N ARG A 304 -20.99 15.32 -15.46
CA ARG A 304 -22.43 15.14 -15.69
C ARG A 304 -23.26 15.15 -14.41
N ALA A 305 -22.64 14.94 -13.26
CA ALA A 305 -23.33 14.86 -11.98
C ALA A 305 -23.79 16.25 -11.52
N LYS A 306 -25.10 16.48 -11.43
CA LYS A 306 -25.67 17.77 -11.02
C LYS A 306 -25.53 18.04 -9.52
N ASN A 307 -25.55 17.00 -8.69
CA ASN A 307 -25.55 17.05 -7.23
C ASN A 307 -24.42 16.21 -6.62
N PHE A 308 -23.25 16.20 -7.28
CA PHE A 308 -22.13 15.35 -6.89
C PHE A 308 -21.74 15.56 -5.42
N GLU A 309 -21.48 16.81 -5.04
CA GLU A 309 -20.98 17.20 -3.71
C GLU A 309 -22.00 16.92 -2.61
N GLU A 310 -23.28 17.21 -2.84
CA GLU A 310 -24.37 16.90 -1.92
C GLU A 310 -24.46 15.38 -1.70
N THR A 311 -24.47 14.60 -2.78
CA THR A 311 -24.58 13.14 -2.73
C THR A 311 -23.45 12.50 -1.93
N VAL A 312 -22.20 12.96 -2.12
CA VAL A 312 -21.06 12.40 -1.37
C VAL A 312 -21.08 12.87 0.09
N THR A 313 -21.44 14.12 0.35
CA THR A 313 -21.49 14.69 1.70
C THR A 313 -22.52 13.99 2.57
N GLU A 314 -23.71 13.69 2.03
CA GLU A 314 -24.73 12.88 2.71
C GLU A 314 -24.21 11.49 3.09
N LYS A 315 -23.45 10.85 2.19
CA LYS A 315 -22.85 9.53 2.47
C LYS A 315 -21.80 9.56 3.59
N PHE A 316 -21.17 10.71 3.81
CA PHE A 316 -20.28 10.98 4.94
C PHE A 316 -21.02 11.61 6.14
N GLY A 317 -22.32 11.39 6.29
CA GLY A 317 -23.08 11.84 7.47
C GLY A 317 -23.09 13.36 7.61
N ASN A 318 -23.12 14.08 6.47
CA ASN A 318 -23.04 15.53 6.40
C ASN A 318 -21.75 16.12 6.99
N PHE A 319 -20.64 15.37 6.94
CA PHE A 319 -19.31 15.89 7.27
C PHE A 319 -18.97 17.09 6.38
N ARG A 320 -18.51 18.18 7.01
CA ARG A 320 -18.21 19.43 6.31
C ARG A 320 -16.79 19.39 5.72
N PHE A 321 -16.70 19.06 4.43
CA PHE A 321 -15.44 19.13 3.70
C PHE A 321 -15.04 20.59 3.39
N ASP A 322 -13.75 20.89 3.50
CA ASP A 322 -13.22 22.20 3.12
C ASP A 322 -13.38 22.46 1.62
N GLN A 323 -13.64 23.71 1.24
CA GLN A 323 -13.77 24.09 -0.17
C GLN A 323 -12.50 23.80 -0.97
N SER A 324 -11.33 23.79 -0.32
CA SER A 324 -10.07 23.40 -0.93
C SER A 324 -10.02 21.92 -1.35
N VAL A 325 -10.78 21.05 -0.68
CA VAL A 325 -10.98 19.65 -1.09
C VAL A 325 -11.90 19.61 -2.31
N LEU A 326 -13.09 20.22 -2.20
CA LEU A 326 -14.15 20.19 -3.22
C LEU A 326 -13.71 20.80 -4.56
N ASN A 327 -13.07 21.97 -4.52
CA ASN A 327 -12.59 22.67 -5.73
C ASN A 327 -11.58 21.87 -6.57
N GLY A 328 -10.94 20.84 -5.99
CA GLY A 328 -9.96 20.01 -6.70
C GLY A 328 -10.49 18.67 -7.22
N LEU A 329 -11.80 18.43 -7.16
CA LEU A 329 -12.41 17.18 -7.63
C LEU A 329 -12.26 17.00 -9.15
N GLU A 330 -12.45 18.06 -9.94
CA GLU A 330 -12.26 18.00 -11.41
C GLU A 330 -10.83 17.57 -11.75
N GLU A 331 -9.82 18.25 -11.18
CA GLU A 331 -8.41 17.94 -11.34
C GLU A 331 -8.10 16.48 -10.93
N SER A 332 -8.63 16.05 -9.77
CA SER A 332 -8.38 14.69 -9.26
C SER A 332 -9.04 13.62 -10.13
N SER A 333 -10.21 13.90 -10.69
CA SER A 333 -10.88 12.99 -11.63
C SER A 333 -10.06 12.80 -12.91
N PHE A 334 -9.43 13.88 -13.42
CA PHE A 334 -8.52 13.79 -14.58
C PHE A 334 -7.28 12.98 -14.25
N TYR A 335 -6.70 13.18 -13.06
CA TYR A 335 -5.56 12.39 -12.59
C TYR A 335 -5.89 10.90 -12.55
N TRP A 336 -7.13 10.51 -12.23
CA TRP A 336 -7.54 9.11 -12.19
C TRP A 336 -7.59 8.52 -13.60
N GLU A 337 -8.19 9.23 -14.56
CA GLU A 337 -8.18 8.84 -15.98
C GLU A 337 -6.75 8.73 -16.53
N LEU A 338 -5.88 9.72 -16.26
CA LEU A 338 -4.48 9.70 -16.68
C LEU A 338 -3.73 8.49 -16.09
N ASN A 339 -4.02 8.13 -14.85
CA ASN A 339 -3.43 6.96 -14.22
C ASN A 339 -3.84 5.66 -14.91
N PHE A 340 -5.11 5.49 -15.29
CA PHE A 340 -5.57 4.35 -16.09
C PHE A 340 -4.87 4.30 -17.45
N PHE A 341 -4.81 5.43 -18.17
CA PHE A 341 -4.11 5.54 -19.44
C PHE A 341 -2.65 5.04 -19.37
N LEU A 342 -1.94 5.40 -18.30
CA LEU A 342 -0.55 4.96 -18.10
C LEU A 342 -0.42 3.48 -17.75
N VAL A 343 -1.41 2.90 -17.08
CA VAL A 343 -1.47 1.47 -16.81
C VAL A 343 -1.72 0.71 -18.11
N ASP A 344 -2.69 1.15 -18.91
CA ASP A 344 -3.00 0.55 -20.21
C ASP A 344 -1.80 0.63 -21.16
N GLY A 345 -1.10 1.77 -21.20
CA GLY A 345 0.14 1.91 -21.98
C GLY A 345 1.27 0.99 -21.52
N GLU A 346 1.42 0.73 -20.21
CA GLU A 346 2.40 -0.23 -19.70
C GLU A 346 2.04 -1.66 -20.09
N GLU A 347 0.76 -2.03 -20.06
CA GLU A 347 0.27 -3.34 -20.50
C GLU A 347 0.51 -3.56 -22.00
N ILE A 348 0.14 -2.57 -22.83
CA ILE A 348 0.42 -2.59 -24.27
C ILE A 348 1.92 -2.74 -24.53
N ALA A 349 2.77 -1.98 -23.81
CA ALA A 349 4.22 -2.06 -23.94
C ALA A 349 4.77 -3.44 -23.56
N ARG A 350 4.26 -4.06 -22.49
CA ARG A 350 4.64 -5.43 -22.11
C ARG A 350 4.28 -6.41 -23.22
N ASN A 351 3.03 -6.44 -23.62
CA ASN A 351 2.53 -7.37 -24.64
C ASN A 351 3.24 -7.20 -26.00
N LEU A 352 3.65 -5.98 -26.34
CA LEU A 352 4.40 -5.69 -27.56
C LEU A 352 5.87 -6.07 -27.48
N LEU A 353 6.54 -5.79 -26.35
CA LEU A 353 7.99 -5.82 -26.24
C LEU A 353 8.52 -7.07 -25.53
N GLU A 354 7.64 -7.90 -24.96
CA GLU A 354 8.03 -9.12 -24.29
C GLU A 354 8.87 -10.02 -25.19
N ASN A 355 10.06 -10.40 -24.71
CA ASN A 355 11.02 -11.25 -25.43
C ASN A 355 11.50 -10.69 -26.77
N ARG A 356 11.39 -9.37 -27.01
CA ARG A 356 11.90 -8.72 -28.23
C ARG A 356 13.10 -7.84 -27.96
N ASN A 357 14.06 -7.86 -28.89
CA ASN A 357 15.22 -6.95 -28.89
C ASN A 357 15.04 -5.79 -29.89
N ILE A 358 14.18 -5.98 -30.91
CA ILE A 358 13.93 -5.03 -31.99
C ILE A 358 12.42 -5.03 -32.30
N ILE A 359 11.87 -3.86 -32.64
CA ILE A 359 10.49 -3.69 -33.11
C ILE A 359 10.43 -2.66 -34.25
N LYS A 360 9.59 -2.91 -35.25
CA LYS A 360 9.33 -1.95 -36.35
C LYS A 360 8.09 -1.11 -36.08
N GLU A 361 8.07 0.12 -36.56
CA GLU A 361 6.89 1.02 -36.47
C GLU A 361 5.62 0.37 -37.02
N SER A 362 5.73 -0.34 -38.15
CA SER A 362 4.60 -1.05 -38.77
C SER A 362 4.01 -2.14 -37.89
N GLU A 363 4.81 -2.75 -37.00
CA GLU A 363 4.31 -3.76 -36.06
C GLU A 363 3.50 -3.12 -34.93
N ILE A 364 3.93 -1.94 -34.46
CA ILE A 364 3.20 -1.16 -33.46
C ILE A 364 1.88 -0.66 -34.08
N GLN A 365 1.94 -0.12 -35.29
CA GLN A 365 0.74 0.29 -36.04
C GLN A 365 -0.24 -0.88 -36.18
N ARG A 366 0.25 -2.03 -36.65
CA ARG A 366 -0.56 -3.24 -36.80
C ARG A 366 -1.20 -3.68 -35.48
N TYR A 367 -0.47 -3.62 -34.37
CA TYR A 367 -1.02 -3.95 -33.05
C TYR A 367 -2.18 -3.03 -32.67
N PHE A 368 -2.07 -1.73 -32.95
CA PHE A 368 -3.15 -0.77 -32.70
C PHE A 368 -4.33 -0.91 -33.66
N SER A 369 -4.14 -1.44 -34.87
CA SER A 369 -5.18 -1.56 -35.90
C SER A 369 -5.92 -2.90 -35.90
N GLU A 370 -5.21 -4.01 -35.66
CA GLU A 370 -5.72 -5.36 -35.92
C GLU A 370 -6.00 -6.18 -34.65
N LYS A 371 -5.38 -5.83 -33.52
CA LYS A 371 -5.54 -6.60 -32.28
C LYS A 371 -6.80 -6.17 -31.54
N ASN A 372 -7.66 -7.12 -31.23
CA ASN A 372 -8.77 -6.92 -30.30
C ASN A 372 -8.22 -6.92 -28.85
N ASP A 373 -7.82 -5.75 -28.37
CA ASP A 373 -7.19 -5.53 -27.06
C ASP A 373 -7.86 -4.35 -26.36
N GLU A 374 -8.55 -4.62 -25.24
CA GLU A 374 -9.30 -3.60 -24.50
C GLU A 374 -8.41 -2.44 -24.02
N HIS A 375 -7.13 -2.68 -23.72
CA HIS A 375 -6.21 -1.65 -23.29
C HIS A 375 -5.90 -0.67 -24.42
N VAL A 376 -5.82 -1.15 -25.66
CA VAL A 376 -5.64 -0.29 -26.85
C VAL A 376 -6.86 0.62 -27.02
N ASP A 377 -8.07 0.08 -26.84
CA ASP A 377 -9.30 0.87 -26.96
C ASP A 377 -9.42 1.92 -25.86
N TYR A 378 -9.07 1.59 -24.61
CA TYR A 378 -9.00 2.57 -23.52
C TYR A 378 -7.94 3.64 -23.78
N PHE A 379 -6.77 3.25 -24.27
CA PHE A 379 -5.69 4.17 -24.62
C PHE A 379 -6.15 5.19 -25.68
N LYS A 380 -6.75 4.70 -26.78
CA LYS A 380 -7.32 5.55 -27.84
C LYS A 380 -8.42 6.47 -27.30
N THR A 381 -9.33 5.93 -26.50
CA THR A 381 -10.45 6.68 -25.92
C THR A 381 -9.95 7.83 -25.04
N PHE A 382 -8.91 7.60 -24.22
CA PHE A 382 -8.32 8.67 -23.42
C PHE A 382 -7.73 9.78 -24.29
N LEU A 383 -7.01 9.44 -25.37
CA LEU A 383 -6.43 10.44 -26.28
C LEU A 383 -7.50 11.32 -26.94
N ILE A 384 -8.61 10.72 -27.38
CA ILE A 384 -9.77 11.46 -27.91
C ILE A 384 -10.35 12.38 -26.84
N ARG A 385 -10.55 11.87 -25.62
CA ARG A 385 -11.08 12.68 -24.50
C ARG A 385 -10.15 13.82 -24.12
N LEU A 386 -8.83 13.64 -24.25
CA LEU A 386 -7.84 14.68 -23.98
C LEU A 386 -7.90 15.84 -24.99
N GLU A 387 -8.75 15.77 -26.02
CA GLU A 387 -9.09 16.93 -26.85
C GLU A 387 -10.05 17.92 -26.15
N ASP A 388 -10.80 17.49 -25.13
CA ASP A 388 -11.65 18.37 -24.31
C ASP A 388 -10.82 19.42 -23.56
N GLU A 389 -11.26 20.68 -23.65
CA GLU A 389 -10.53 21.85 -23.11
C GLU A 389 -10.20 21.70 -21.63
N LYS A 390 -11.15 21.21 -20.81
CA LYS A 390 -10.93 21.08 -19.36
C LYS A 390 -9.85 20.06 -19.03
N ARG A 391 -9.82 18.93 -19.74
CA ARG A 391 -8.76 17.92 -19.57
C ARG A 391 -7.40 18.45 -20.02
N ARG A 392 -7.34 19.23 -21.11
CA ARG A 392 -6.10 19.89 -21.56
C ARG A 392 -5.57 20.89 -20.52
N VAL A 393 -6.45 21.67 -19.91
CA VAL A 393 -6.10 22.60 -18.82
C VAL A 393 -5.52 21.82 -17.64
N CYS A 394 -6.15 20.72 -17.23
CA CYS A 394 -5.64 19.87 -16.15
C CYS A 394 -4.24 19.31 -16.46
N LEU A 395 -4.00 18.80 -17.68
CA LEU A 395 -2.68 18.30 -18.08
C LEU A 395 -1.61 19.41 -18.10
N THR A 396 -1.98 20.60 -18.59
CA THR A 396 -1.07 21.77 -18.65
C THR A 396 -0.69 22.25 -17.24
N ASN A 397 -1.66 22.27 -16.33
CA ASN A 397 -1.42 22.59 -14.93
C ASN A 397 -0.51 21.55 -14.25
N LEU A 398 -0.71 20.27 -14.54
CA LEU A 398 0.17 19.19 -14.07
C LEU A 398 1.60 19.38 -14.56
N ILE A 399 1.80 19.62 -15.86
CA ILE A 399 3.13 19.88 -16.45
C ILE A 399 3.81 21.06 -15.73
N SER A 400 3.07 22.15 -15.51
CA SER A 400 3.58 23.33 -14.81
C SER A 400 3.98 23.02 -13.37
N LYS A 401 3.17 22.24 -12.65
CA LYS A 401 3.46 21.78 -11.29
C LYS A 401 4.71 20.91 -11.24
N LEU A 402 4.87 19.99 -12.20
CA LEU A 402 6.05 19.12 -12.31
C LEU A 402 7.33 19.94 -12.53
N LYS A 403 7.30 20.92 -13.44
CA LYS A 403 8.44 21.81 -13.68
C LYS A 403 8.87 22.59 -12.43
N ARG A 404 7.90 23.15 -11.69
CA ARG A 404 8.16 23.88 -10.43
C ARG A 404 8.79 23.00 -9.35
N LYS A 405 8.46 21.71 -9.34
CA LYS A 405 9.03 20.72 -8.41
C LYS A 405 10.38 20.15 -8.86
N GLY A 406 10.93 20.60 -9.99
CA GLY A 406 12.20 20.09 -10.53
C GLY A 406 12.07 18.76 -11.30
N GLU A 407 10.86 18.25 -11.51
CA GLU A 407 10.57 16.95 -12.11
C GLU A 407 10.57 16.99 -13.65
N ARG A 408 11.69 17.47 -14.22
CA ARG A 408 11.80 17.81 -15.65
C ARG A 408 11.55 16.63 -16.58
N ALA A 409 12.06 15.44 -16.25
CA ALA A 409 11.88 14.24 -17.08
C ALA A 409 10.41 13.85 -17.21
N ILE A 410 9.64 13.95 -16.13
CA ILE A 410 8.22 13.63 -16.13
C ILE A 410 7.43 14.74 -16.85
N ALA A 411 7.79 16.00 -16.62
CA ALA A 411 7.17 17.12 -17.30
C ALA A 411 7.31 16.97 -18.82
N ASN A 412 8.52 16.68 -19.31
CA ASN A 412 8.79 16.45 -20.73
C ASN A 412 7.96 15.28 -21.30
N TYR A 413 7.82 14.18 -20.53
CA TYR A 413 6.96 13.06 -20.91
C TYR A 413 5.49 13.48 -21.11
N MET A 414 4.95 14.29 -20.19
CA MET A 414 3.58 14.79 -20.30
C MET A 414 3.43 15.86 -21.40
N GLU A 415 4.47 16.64 -21.66
CA GLU A 415 4.51 17.54 -22.81
C GLU A 415 4.51 16.77 -24.12
N LYS A 416 5.20 15.63 -24.22
CA LYS A 416 5.16 14.77 -25.40
C LYS A 416 3.78 14.17 -25.64
N LEU A 417 3.07 13.79 -24.58
CA LEU A 417 1.67 13.38 -24.67
C LEU A 417 0.81 14.51 -25.23
N LEU A 418 0.90 15.71 -24.65
CA LEU A 418 0.13 16.87 -25.07
C LEU A 418 0.47 17.32 -26.51
N GLU A 419 1.74 17.32 -26.88
CA GLU A 419 2.22 17.63 -28.23
C GLU A 419 1.63 16.66 -29.26
N GLY A 420 1.63 15.37 -28.94
CA GLY A 420 1.05 14.33 -29.81
C GLY A 420 -0.44 14.55 -30.09
N VAL A 421 -1.21 14.86 -29.05
CA VAL A 421 -2.64 15.16 -29.19
C VAL A 421 -2.87 16.47 -29.94
N ASN A 422 -2.12 17.53 -29.64
CA ASN A 422 -2.25 18.82 -30.34
C ASN A 422 -1.92 18.76 -31.83
N LYS A 423 -1.02 17.85 -32.23
CA LYS A 423 -0.67 17.60 -33.64
C LYS A 423 -1.59 16.58 -34.32
N HIS A 424 -2.64 16.11 -33.63
CA HIS A 424 -3.54 15.06 -34.09
C HIS A 424 -2.78 13.83 -34.63
N HIS A 425 -1.71 13.43 -33.95
CA HIS A 425 -0.98 12.22 -34.29
C HIS A 425 -1.84 10.99 -34.05
N GLU A 426 -1.67 9.98 -34.90
CA GLU A 426 -2.28 8.66 -34.70
C GLU A 426 -1.89 8.06 -33.33
N PRO A 427 -2.78 7.32 -32.65
CA PRO A 427 -2.53 6.76 -31.31
C PRO A 427 -1.23 5.96 -31.19
N TYR A 428 -0.89 5.17 -32.21
CA TYR A 428 0.35 4.37 -32.22
C TYR A 428 1.62 5.24 -32.30
N ILE A 429 1.54 6.40 -32.95
CA ILE A 429 2.64 7.38 -33.03
C ILE A 429 2.84 8.06 -31.67
N ILE A 430 1.74 8.44 -31.01
CA ILE A 430 1.80 8.99 -29.64
C ILE A 430 2.43 7.96 -28.71
N PHE A 431 1.96 6.71 -28.73
CA PHE A 431 2.52 5.62 -27.94
C PHE A 431 4.02 5.41 -28.17
N LEU A 432 4.44 5.37 -29.44
CA LEU A 432 5.86 5.24 -29.82
C LEU A 432 6.72 6.40 -29.30
N ASN A 433 6.24 7.64 -29.44
CA ASN A 433 6.95 8.82 -28.95
C ASN A 433 7.11 8.79 -27.43
N LEU A 434 6.11 8.31 -26.70
CA LEU A 434 6.18 8.16 -25.25
C LEU A 434 7.19 7.08 -24.83
N LEU A 435 7.27 5.95 -25.56
CA LEU A 435 8.29 4.93 -25.31
C LEU A 435 9.71 5.43 -25.58
N LEU A 436 9.90 6.29 -26.59
CA LEU A 436 11.18 6.94 -26.89
C LEU A 436 11.56 7.93 -25.78
N GLU A 437 10.62 8.77 -25.34
CA GLU A 437 10.85 9.73 -24.24
C GLU A 437 11.19 9.00 -22.94
N LYS A 438 10.54 7.85 -22.68
CA LYS A 438 10.85 7.01 -21.51
C LYS A 438 12.18 6.24 -21.65
N LYS A 439 12.82 6.29 -22.81
CA LYS A 439 14.04 5.54 -23.18
C LYS A 439 13.85 4.03 -23.12
N THR A 440 12.62 3.55 -23.26
CA THR A 440 12.32 2.12 -23.41
C THR A 440 12.69 1.63 -24.79
N LEU A 441 12.47 2.48 -25.78
CA LEU A 441 12.93 2.28 -27.15
C LEU A 441 14.06 3.26 -27.47
N LYS A 442 14.97 2.83 -28.34
CA LYS A 442 15.95 3.69 -29.00
C LYS A 442 15.81 3.53 -30.50
N LYS A 443 15.70 4.66 -31.20
CA LYS A 443 15.65 4.67 -32.66
C LYS A 443 16.99 4.22 -33.22
N GLU A 444 16.95 3.22 -34.10
CA GLU A 444 18.10 2.75 -34.86
C GLU A 444 18.08 3.45 -36.24
N VAL A 445 18.01 2.68 -37.33
CA VAL A 445 17.94 3.20 -38.70
C VAL A 445 16.50 3.12 -39.23
N GLY A 446 16.03 4.21 -39.86
CA GLY A 446 14.70 4.27 -40.47
C GLY A 446 13.57 4.17 -39.44
N LYS A 447 12.65 3.21 -39.65
CA LYS A 447 11.47 2.93 -38.80
C LYS A 447 11.67 1.71 -37.88
N ILE A 448 12.91 1.48 -37.47
CA ILE A 448 13.34 0.33 -36.64
C ILE A 448 13.83 0.84 -35.28
N TYR A 449 13.42 0.16 -34.22
CA TYR A 449 13.70 0.54 -32.84
C TYR A 449 14.29 -0.64 -32.06
N SER A 450 15.32 -0.38 -31.27
CA SER A 450 15.86 -1.34 -30.31
C SER A 450 15.15 -1.23 -28.96
N VAL A 451 14.97 -2.36 -28.29
CA VAL A 451 14.41 -2.42 -26.93
C VAL A 451 15.56 -2.31 -25.94
N VAL A 452 15.59 -1.22 -25.17
CA VAL A 452 16.73 -0.87 -24.30
C VAL A 452 16.73 -1.69 -23.00
N ALA A 453 15.57 -2.19 -22.57
CA ALA A 453 15.45 -3.12 -21.45
C ALA A 453 14.22 -4.05 -21.64
N PRO A 454 14.39 -5.37 -21.74
CA PRO A 454 13.25 -6.29 -21.85
C PRO A 454 12.49 -6.40 -20.52
N PRO A 455 11.16 -6.64 -20.55
CA PRO A 455 10.37 -6.87 -19.34
C PRO A 455 10.79 -8.19 -18.65
N PRO A 456 10.79 -8.25 -17.30
CA PRO A 456 10.93 -9.51 -16.59
C PRO A 456 9.67 -10.38 -16.77
N LYS A 457 9.88 -11.70 -16.97
CA LYS A 457 8.85 -12.70 -17.33
C LYS A 457 7.82 -13.01 -16.23
N ASP A 458 8.14 -12.77 -14.97
CA ASP A 458 7.40 -13.36 -13.83
C ASP A 458 6.60 -12.34 -13.01
N VAL A 459 6.23 -11.20 -13.59
CA VAL A 459 5.52 -10.14 -12.84
C VAL A 459 4.37 -9.60 -13.66
N PRO A 460 3.12 -9.68 -13.17
CA PRO A 460 1.98 -9.01 -13.79
C PRO A 460 2.34 -7.55 -14.09
N SER A 461 1.80 -6.99 -15.18
CA SER A 461 1.74 -5.53 -15.25
C SER A 461 1.18 -5.02 -13.95
N ALA A 462 1.76 -3.93 -13.47
CA ALA A 462 1.46 -3.43 -12.15
C ALA A 462 -0.07 -3.34 -12.00
N LEU A 463 -0.65 -4.33 -11.29
CA LEU A 463 -2.04 -4.32 -10.83
C LEU A 463 -2.29 -2.92 -10.31
N PHE A 464 -3.49 -2.42 -10.46
CA PHE A 464 -3.86 -1.08 -10.02
C PHE A 464 -3.63 -0.97 -8.49
N TYR A 465 -2.38 -0.77 -8.09
CA TYR A 465 -1.91 -0.90 -6.72
C TYR A 465 -2.52 0.29 -6.01
N GLY A 466 -3.44 0.03 -5.08
CA GLY A 466 -4.03 1.04 -4.22
C GLY A 466 -5.55 1.24 -4.33
N ILE A 467 -6.22 0.93 -5.45
CA ILE A 467 -7.69 1.15 -5.50
C ILE A 467 -8.45 0.19 -4.60
N GLU A 468 -8.08 -1.10 -4.56
CA GLU A 468 -8.76 -2.07 -3.70
C GLU A 468 -8.53 -1.78 -2.22
N PRO A 469 -7.29 -1.54 -1.76
CA PRO A 469 -7.06 -1.12 -0.36
C PRO A 469 -7.76 0.20 -0.01
N LEU A 470 -7.78 1.19 -0.92
CA LEU A 470 -8.52 2.43 -0.72
C LEU A 470 -10.03 2.19 -0.64
N LEU A 471 -10.58 1.29 -1.46
CA LEU A 471 -11.99 0.89 -1.39
C LEU A 471 -12.31 0.22 -0.05
N ASP A 472 -11.42 -0.62 0.48
CA ASP A 472 -11.63 -1.28 1.76
C ASP A 472 -11.59 -0.28 2.92
N TRP A 473 -10.63 0.66 2.91
CA TRP A 473 -10.62 1.77 3.86
C TRP A 473 -11.90 2.60 3.75
N LEU A 474 -12.30 2.95 2.52
CA LEU A 474 -13.49 3.76 2.29
C LEU A 474 -14.76 3.06 2.80
N ARG A 475 -14.88 1.75 2.60
CA ARG A 475 -16.00 0.96 3.14
C ARG A 475 -16.02 0.97 4.66
N VAL A 476 -14.86 0.85 5.30
CA VAL A 476 -14.73 0.93 6.77
C VAL A 476 -15.18 2.31 7.26
N ILE A 477 -14.68 3.39 6.62
CA ILE A 477 -15.04 4.77 6.96
C ILE A 477 -16.54 5.04 6.76
N LEU A 478 -17.09 4.70 5.59
CA LEU A 478 -18.51 4.96 5.29
C LEU A 478 -19.45 4.17 6.20
N LYS A 479 -19.11 2.93 6.57
CA LYS A 479 -19.90 2.15 7.53
C LYS A 479 -19.85 2.77 8.92
N GLY A 480 -18.66 3.15 9.39
CA GLY A 480 -18.49 3.69 10.73
C GLY A 480 -19.03 5.11 10.91
N ILE A 481 -19.13 5.91 9.85
CA ILE A 481 -19.76 7.23 9.91
C ILE A 481 -21.30 7.12 9.91
N LYS A 482 -21.86 6.11 9.22
CA LYS A 482 -23.31 5.87 9.12
C LYS A 482 -23.93 5.12 10.29
N SER A 483 -23.14 4.37 11.06
CA SER A 483 -23.64 3.62 12.22
C SER A 483 -23.98 4.57 13.37
N GLU A 484 -25.22 5.06 13.35
CA GLU A 484 -26.14 5.36 14.47
C GLU A 484 -27.50 5.80 13.91
#